data_AF-A0A0E2Z302-F1
#
_entry.id   AF-A0A0E2Z302-F1
#
_cell.length_a   1.000
_cell.length_b   1.000
_cell.length_c   1.000
_cell.angle_alpha   90.00
_cell.angle_beta   90.00
_cell.angle_gamma   90.00
#
_symmetry.space_group_name_H-M   'P 1'
#
loop_
_entity.id
_entity.type
_entity.pdbx_description
1 polymer ?
#
loop_
_entity_poly.entity_id
_entity_poly.type
_entity_poly.pdbx_seq_one_letter_code
_entity_poly.pdbx_strand_id
1 'polypeptide(L)'
;LGFPLQDKQLLRAGLDYHEFARIKVHDSWMACSQSLQGHRIFAVTTKGKQCYDTVQYVTGDAFLFGAESCGLPSHLLNTFPELRRIRIPMVATSRS
;
A
#
# COMPACT_ATOMS: atom_id res chain seq x y z
N LEU A 1 -16.70 -6.82 9.42
CA LEU A 1 -17.78 -6.33 8.54
C LEU A 1 -17.12 -5.73 7.30
N GLY A 2 -17.15 -6.44 6.18
CA GLY A 2 -16.53 -6.03 4.93
C GLY A 2 -17.46 -5.12 4.14
N PHE A 3 -16.95 -3.98 3.69
CA PHE A 3 -17.66 -3.16 2.71
C PHE A 3 -17.55 -3.85 1.34
N PRO A 4 -18.66 -4.10 0.63
CA PRO A 4 -18.56 -4.50 -0.75
C PRO A 4 -18.03 -3.31 -1.54
N LEU A 5 -16.92 -3.53 -2.27
CA LEU A 5 -16.43 -2.65 -3.33
C LEU A 5 -17.46 -2.64 -4.46
N GLN A 6 -18.61 -2.01 -4.23
CA GLN A 6 -19.59 -1.76 -5.27
C GLN A 6 -19.26 -0.41 -5.88
N ASP A 7 -18.59 -0.48 -7.03
CA ASP A 7 -18.48 0.44 -8.19
C ASP A 7 -19.15 1.82 -8.13
N LYS A 8 -20.31 1.96 -7.50
CA LYS A 8 -21.10 3.19 -7.45
C LYS A 8 -20.41 4.36 -6.71
N GLN A 9 -19.51 4.09 -5.75
CA GLN A 9 -18.75 5.17 -5.08
C GLN A 9 -17.51 5.61 -5.87
N LEU A 10 -16.94 4.73 -6.69
CA LEU A 10 -15.84 5.05 -7.61
C LEU A 10 -16.32 6.03 -8.70
N LEU A 11 -17.50 5.77 -9.28
CA LEU A 11 -18.10 6.58 -10.36
C LEU A 11 -18.39 8.05 -9.98
N ARG A 12 -18.61 8.35 -8.69
CA ARG A 12 -19.00 9.70 -8.25
C ARG A 12 -17.79 10.60 -7.90
N ALA A 13 -16.59 10.02 -7.83
CA ALA A 13 -15.34 10.74 -7.52
C ALA A 13 -14.62 11.30 -8.77
N GLY A 14 -15.24 11.27 -9.96
CA GLY A 14 -14.62 11.81 -11.17
C GLY A 14 -13.49 10.92 -11.70
N LEU A 15 -13.77 9.63 -11.88
CA LEU A 15 -12.84 8.70 -12.50
C LEU A 15 -12.91 8.76 -14.03
N ASP A 16 -12.31 9.79 -14.60
CA ASP A 16 -11.71 9.67 -15.95
C ASP A 16 -10.43 8.78 -15.91
N TYR A 17 -10.09 8.20 -14.75
CA TYR A 17 -8.95 7.29 -14.53
C TYR A 17 -9.21 5.81 -14.88
N HIS A 18 -10.45 5.44 -15.23
CA HIS A 18 -10.82 4.04 -15.48
C HIS A 18 -10.16 3.44 -16.73
N GLU A 19 -9.68 4.23 -17.69
CA GLU A 19 -8.96 3.68 -18.86
C GLU A 19 -7.54 3.19 -18.54
N PHE A 20 -6.95 3.57 -17.39
CA PHE A 20 -5.53 3.26 -17.09
C PHE A 20 -5.29 2.49 -15.80
N ALA A 21 -6.27 2.40 -14.89
CA ALA A 21 -6.10 1.68 -13.63
C ALA A 21 -6.40 0.18 -13.81
N ARG A 22 -5.38 -0.66 -14.03
CA ARG A 22 -5.50 -2.12 -13.94
C ARG A 22 -5.70 -2.54 -12.49
N ILE A 23 -6.95 -2.57 -12.03
CA ILE A 23 -7.31 -3.03 -10.68
C ILE A 23 -7.32 -4.56 -10.66
N LYS A 24 -6.58 -5.17 -9.73
CA LYS A 24 -6.61 -6.61 -9.49
C LYS A 24 -6.86 -6.88 -8.01
N VAL A 25 -7.93 -7.61 -7.73
CA VAL A 25 -8.27 -8.06 -6.37
C VAL A 25 -7.59 -9.41 -6.12
N HIS A 26 -6.98 -9.56 -4.95
CA HIS A 26 -6.31 -10.78 -4.51
C HIS A 26 -6.97 -11.28 -3.21
N ASP A 27 -7.28 -12.57 -3.15
CA ASP A 27 -7.95 -13.19 -1.98
C ASP A 27 -7.07 -13.24 -0.74
N SER A 28 -5.74 -13.15 -0.92
CA SER A 28 -4.79 -13.17 0.18
C SER A 28 -3.52 -12.39 -0.14
N TRP A 29 -2.81 -11.99 0.91
CA TRP A 29 -1.46 -11.41 0.79
C TRP A 29 -0.50 -12.33 0.03
N MET A 30 -0.59 -13.65 0.22
CA MET A 30 0.28 -14.60 -0.45
C MET A 30 0.08 -14.57 -1.97
N ALA A 31 -1.17 -14.53 -2.44
CA ALA A 31 -1.50 -14.41 -3.86
C ALA A 31 -1.04 -13.07 -4.47
N CYS A 32 -1.09 -11.99 -3.69
CA CYS A 32 -0.57 -10.68 -4.08
C CYS A 32 0.97 -10.66 -4.14
N SER A 33 1.64 -11.22 -3.14
CA SER A 33 3.09 -11.32 -3.10
C SER A 33 3.65 -12.14 -4.26
N GLN A 34 2.96 -13.22 -4.65
CA GLN A 34 3.32 -14.01 -5.83
C GLN A 34 3.13 -13.25 -7.14
N SER A 35 2.07 -12.45 -7.30
CA SER A 35 1.88 -11.64 -8.51
C SER A 35 2.90 -10.51 -8.65
N LEU A 36 3.45 -10.06 -7.53
CA LEU A 36 4.51 -9.05 -7.43
C LEU A 36 5.90 -9.67 -7.25
N GLN A 37 6.05 -10.98 -7.44
CA GLN A 37 7.33 -11.65 -7.26
C GLN A 37 8.36 -11.09 -8.26
N GLY A 38 9.54 -10.70 -7.75
CA GLY A 38 10.59 -10.06 -8.54
C GLY A 38 10.57 -8.53 -8.46
N HIS A 39 9.48 -7.93 -7.98
CA HIS A 39 9.40 -6.50 -7.69
C HIS A 39 9.84 -6.23 -6.24
N ARG A 40 10.47 -5.06 -6.00
CA ARG A 40 10.75 -4.63 -4.63
C ARG A 40 9.46 -4.04 -4.05
N ILE A 41 8.98 -4.64 -2.97
CA ILE A 41 7.80 -4.15 -2.27
C ILE A 41 8.25 -3.35 -1.04
N PHE A 42 7.70 -2.15 -0.89
CA PHE A 42 7.89 -1.28 0.27
C PHE A 42 6.63 -1.23 1.11
N ALA A 43 6.77 -1.55 2.39
CA ALA A 43 5.69 -1.43 3.34
C ALA A 43 5.61 0.02 3.84
N VAL A 44 4.51 0.70 3.52
CA VAL A 44 4.22 2.06 3.99
C VAL A 44 3.56 1.95 5.35
N THR A 45 4.25 2.45 6.37
CA THR A 45 3.75 2.39 7.75
C THR A 45 4.24 3.56 8.57
N THR A 46 3.39 4.03 9.48
CA THR A 46 3.75 5.06 10.46
C THR A 46 4.83 4.59 11.44
N LYS A 47 5.00 3.26 11.58
CA LYS A 47 6.03 2.61 12.40
C LYS A 47 7.35 2.38 11.64
N GLY A 48 7.45 2.84 10.40
CA GLY A 48 8.67 2.73 9.59
C GLY A 48 9.76 3.65 10.13
N LYS A 49 11.02 3.19 10.09
CA LYS A 49 12.19 3.99 10.46
C LYS A 49 12.78 4.74 9.26
N GLN A 50 12.58 4.22 8.06
CA GLN A 50 13.10 4.80 6.83
C GLN A 50 12.15 5.89 6.33
N CYS A 51 12.62 7.11 6.10
CA CYS A 51 11.81 8.12 5.44
C CYS A 51 11.65 7.79 3.95
N TYR A 52 10.47 8.05 3.38
CA TYR A 52 10.20 7.71 1.97
C TYR A 52 11.13 8.42 0.98
N ASP A 53 11.63 9.61 1.32
CA ASP A 53 12.49 10.45 0.48
C ASP A 53 13.95 10.00 0.43
N THR A 54 14.39 9.12 1.34
CA THR A 54 15.77 8.61 1.36
C THR A 54 15.95 7.35 0.50
N VAL A 55 14.86 6.84 -0.07
CA VAL A 55 14.86 5.62 -0.86
C VAL A 55 15.05 5.95 -2.34
N GLN A 56 16.02 5.28 -2.98
CA GLN A 56 16.14 5.27 -4.43
C GLN A 56 15.15 4.27 -5.03
N TYR A 57 14.04 4.79 -5.54
CA TYR A 57 13.03 4.01 -6.24
C TYR A 57 13.47 3.70 -7.66
N VAL A 58 13.08 2.51 -8.12
CA VAL A 58 13.27 2.08 -9.50
C VAL A 58 11.93 1.70 -10.12
N THR A 59 11.87 1.72 -11.44
CA THR A 59 10.67 1.32 -12.18
C THR A 59 10.28 -0.12 -11.80
N GLY A 60 9.00 -0.31 -11.46
CA GLY A 60 8.48 -1.58 -11.01
C GLY A 60 8.50 -1.77 -9.49
N ASP A 61 8.97 -0.81 -8.70
CA ASP A 61 8.79 -0.85 -7.26
C ASP A 61 7.30 -0.78 -6.89
N ALA A 62 6.92 -1.59 -5.90
CA ALA A 62 5.55 -1.69 -5.41
C ALA A 62 5.42 -1.09 -4.01
N PHE A 63 4.32 -0.41 -3.76
CA PHE A 63 4.00 0.19 -2.46
C PHE A 63 2.83 -0.53 -1.82
N LEU A 64 3.06 -1.03 -0.61
CA LEU A 64 2.05 -1.72 0.16
C LEU A 64 1.51 -0.80 1.25
N PHE A 65 0.21 -0.55 1.19
CA PHE A 65 -0.51 0.26 2.17
C PHE A 65 -1.40 -0.64 3.04
N GLY A 66 -1.49 -0.30 4.32
CA GLY A 66 -2.38 -0.96 5.26
C GLY A 66 -3.80 -0.40 5.19
N ALA A 67 -4.72 -1.03 5.92
CA ALA A 67 -6.05 -0.46 6.11
C ALA A 67 -5.94 0.84 6.92
N GLU A 68 -6.71 1.86 6.55
CA GLU A 68 -6.70 3.17 7.22
C GLU A 68 -6.82 3.07 8.74
N SER A 69 -7.72 2.21 9.25
CA SER A 69 -7.98 2.09 10.69
C SER A 69 -6.90 1.33 11.48
N CYS A 70 -6.19 0.39 10.86
CA CYS A 70 -5.33 -0.55 11.59
C CYS A 70 -3.89 -0.62 11.06
N GLY A 71 -3.61 0.03 9.94
CA GLY A 71 -2.36 -0.08 9.21
C GLY A 71 -2.10 -1.49 8.68
N LEU A 72 -0.82 -1.79 8.41
CA LEU A 72 -0.40 -3.12 8.01
C LEU A 72 -0.29 -4.03 9.25
N PRO A 73 -0.72 -5.30 9.14
CA PRO A 73 -0.54 -6.27 10.22
C PRO A 73 0.92 -6.40 10.62
N SER A 74 1.20 -6.49 11.93
CA SER A 74 2.57 -6.57 12.46
C SER A 74 3.34 -7.79 11.94
N HIS A 75 2.68 -8.95 11.84
CA HIS A 75 3.28 -10.17 11.29
C HIS A 75 3.76 -9.97 9.86
N LEU A 76 2.99 -9.22 9.05
CA LEU A 76 3.34 -8.90 7.68
C LEU A 76 4.46 -7.87 7.65
N LEU A 77 4.40 -6.80 8.45
CA LEU A 77 5.48 -5.81 8.56
C LEU A 77 6.84 -6.43 8.94
N ASN A 78 6.82 -7.46 9.78
CA ASN A 78 8.03 -8.16 10.22
C ASN A 78 8.65 -9.05 9.13
N THR A 79 7.94 -9.37 8.05
CA THR A 79 8.54 -10.07 6.90
C THR A 79 9.35 -9.13 6.01
N PHE A 80 9.16 -7.81 6.15
CA PHE A 80 9.90 -6.80 5.38
C PHE A 80 11.20 -6.41 6.10
N PRO A 81 12.33 -6.33 5.38
CA PRO A 81 13.56 -5.74 5.88
C PRO A 81 13.34 -4.31 6.38
N GLU A 82 14.10 -3.87 7.39
CA GLU A 82 13.92 -2.52 7.94
C GLU A 82 14.02 -1.42 6.88
N LEU A 83 14.94 -1.59 5.93
CA LEU A 83 15.18 -0.69 4.78
C LEU A 83 14.00 -0.57 3.82
N ARG A 84 13.07 -1.53 3.83
CA ARG A 84 11.87 -1.54 2.98
C ARG A 84 10.60 -1.13 3.74
N ARG A 85 10.73 -0.72 5.00
CA ARG A 85 9.63 -0.18 5.82
C ARG A 85 9.72 1.34 5.81
N ILE A 86 9.00 1.96 4.89
CA ILE A 86 9.02 3.40 4.68
C ILE A 86 7.92 4.09 5.47
N ARG A 87 8.22 5.30 5.93
CA ARG A 87 7.30 6.19 6.62
C ARG A 87 7.11 7.44 5.77
N ILE A 88 5.84 7.80 5.59
CA ILE A 88 5.45 9.11 5.04
C ILE A 88 5.27 10.05 6.23
N PRO A 89 6.03 11.16 6.32
CA PRO A 89 5.83 12.17 7.34
C PRO A 89 4.41 12.73 7.24
N MET A 90 3.69 12.75 8.35
CA MET A 90 2.40 13.43 8.48
C MET A 90 2.53 14.51 9.54
N VAL A 91 1.81 15.61 9.33
CA VAL A 91 1.71 16.67 10.34
C VAL A 91 1.09 16.07 11.61
N ALA A 92 1.60 16.44 12.79
CA ALA A 92 1.23 15.81 14.07
C ALA A 92 -0.29 15.86 14.39
N THR A 93 -1.03 16.78 13.77
CA THR A 93 -2.48 16.95 13.89
C THR A 93 -3.29 16.27 12.78
N SER A 94 -2.62 15.63 11.82
CA SER A 94 -3.26 14.94 10.71
C SER A 94 -3.60 13.51 11.09
N ARG A 95 -4.81 13.07 10.71
CA ARG A 95 -5.20 11.66 10.82
C ARG A 95 -4.65 10.89 9.63
N SER A 96 -4.10 9.72 9.93
CA SER A 96 -3.47 8.77 9.00
C SER A 96 -4.44 7.71 8.52
#